data_AF-A0AA41QN99-F1
#
_entry.id   AF-A0AA41QN99-F1
#
_cell.length_a   1.000
_cell.length_b   1.000
_cell.length_c   1.000
_cell.angle_alpha   90.00
_cell.angle_beta   90.00
_cell.angle_gamma   90.00
#
_symmetry.space_group_name_H-M   'P 1'
#
loop_
_entity.id
_entity.type
_entity.pdbx_description
1 polymer ?
#
loop_
_entity_poly.entity_id
_entity_poly.type
_entity_poly.pdbx_seq_one_letter_code
_entity_poly.pdbx_strand_id
1 'polypeptide(L)'
;MLVLRLAKVACVAAMAFYATLVAFGNVTDYGTNFAFVEHVFRMDTIFPDATIRYRAIDVPWVWTAGVIGGLACGFLLWQVAFMSIGGEWFGMWQSQTWNGVASAARIFMMLIAVLIFVSLPDSEIEG
;
A
#
# COMPACT_ATOMS: atom_id res chain seq x y z
N MET A 1 22.25 24.51 -10.45
CA MET A 1 21.39 24.26 -9.27
C MET A 1 19.91 24.10 -9.61
N LEU A 2 19.32 24.90 -10.51
CA LEU A 2 17.90 24.79 -10.91
C LEU A 2 17.54 23.43 -11.54
N VAL A 3 18.34 22.94 -12.50
CA VAL A 3 18.10 21.66 -13.19
C VAL A 3 18.01 20.48 -12.21
N LEU A 4 18.92 20.41 -11.23
CA LEU A 4 18.88 19.37 -10.20
C LEU A 4 17.63 19.46 -9.30
N ARG A 5 17.13 20.67 -9.02
CA ARG A 5 15.90 20.84 -8.24
C ARG A 5 14.68 20.37 -9.04
N LEU A 6 14.59 20.75 -10.32
CA LEU A 6 13.53 20.30 -11.21
C LEU A 6 13.55 18.78 -11.42
N ALA A 7 14.73 18.17 -11.56
CA ALA A 7 14.87 16.72 -11.66
C ALA A 7 14.34 15.99 -10.41
N LYS A 8 14.64 16.50 -9.21
CA LYS A 8 14.11 15.95 -7.94
C LYS A 8 12.59 16.09 -7.86
N VAL A 9 12.06 17.27 -8.20
CA VAL A 9 10.61 17.50 -8.23
C VAL A 9 9.93 16.56 -9.22
N ALA A 10 10.46 16.43 -10.44
CA ALA A 10 9.92 15.54 -11.46
C ALA A 10 9.94 14.07 -11.02
N CYS A 11 11.01 13.63 -10.37
CA CYS A 11 11.12 12.28 -9.83
C CYS A 11 10.05 12.01 -8.75
N VAL A 12 9.92 12.91 -7.77
CA VAL A 12 8.89 12.78 -6.72
C VAL A 12 7.48 12.84 -7.31
N ALA A 13 7.23 13.73 -8.27
CA ALA A 13 5.93 13.85 -8.94
C ALA A 13 5.57 12.59 -9.73
N ALA A 14 6.53 11.99 -10.45
CA ALA A 14 6.32 10.74 -11.18
C ALA A 14 5.98 9.57 -10.22
N MET A 15 6.70 9.47 -9.09
CA MET A 15 6.41 8.46 -8.07
C MET A 15 5.02 8.66 -7.44
N ALA A 16 4.66 9.90 -7.11
CA ALA A 16 3.34 10.23 -6.55
C ALA A 16 2.21 9.93 -7.54
N PHE A 17 2.41 10.27 -8.83
CA PHE A 17 1.44 9.96 -9.88
C PHE A 17 1.25 8.46 -10.05
N TYR A 18 2.35 7.69 -10.12
CA TYR A 18 2.28 6.23 -10.20
C TYR A 18 1.55 5.62 -8.98
N ALA A 19 1.91 6.03 -7.76
CA ALA A 19 1.24 5.55 -6.54
C ALA A 19 -0.26 5.88 -6.53
N THR A 20 -0.63 7.06 -7.05
CA THR A 20 -2.04 7.47 -7.18
C THR A 20 -2.79 6.58 -8.17
N LEU A 21 -2.20 6.24 -9.32
CA LEU A 21 -2.81 5.33 -10.29
C LEU A 21 -2.97 3.91 -9.72
N VAL A 22 -1.98 3.42 -8.98
CA VAL A 22 -2.06 2.13 -8.30
C VAL A 22 -3.20 2.12 -7.29
N ALA A 23 -3.28 3.15 -6.43
CA ALA A 23 -4.35 3.28 -5.46
C ALA A 23 -5.73 3.38 -6.12
N PHE A 24 -5.84 4.20 -7.17
CA PHE A 24 -7.07 4.34 -7.95
C PHE A 24 -7.51 2.99 -8.52
N GLY A 25 -6.62 2.28 -9.21
CA GLY A 25 -6.91 0.96 -9.77
C GLY A 25 -7.34 -0.06 -8.71
N ASN A 26 -6.67 -0.11 -7.56
CA ASN A 26 -7.03 -1.01 -6.46
C ASN A 26 -8.40 -0.71 -5.83
N VAL A 27 -8.86 0.55 -5.90
CA VAL A 27 -10.17 0.96 -5.39
C VAL A 27 -11.27 0.76 -6.43
N THR A 28 -11.02 1.12 -7.70
CA THR A 28 -12.06 1.10 -8.75
C THR A 28 -12.20 -0.25 -9.44
N ASP A 29 -11.14 -1.07 -9.44
CA ASP A 29 -11.11 -2.40 -10.05
C ASP A 29 -10.42 -3.37 -9.10
N TYR A 30 -11.00 -3.51 -7.90
CA TYR A 30 -10.47 -4.38 -6.86
C TYR A 30 -10.42 -5.84 -7.31
N GLY A 31 -11.44 -6.33 -8.04
CA GLY A 31 -11.52 -7.72 -8.49
C GLY A 31 -10.31 -8.16 -9.33
N THR A 32 -9.91 -7.36 -10.32
CA THR A 32 -8.72 -7.65 -11.15
C THR A 32 -7.43 -7.63 -10.32
N ASN A 33 -7.30 -6.67 -9.39
CA ASN A 33 -6.13 -6.57 -8.52
C ASN A 33 -6.05 -7.71 -7.49
N PHE A 34 -7.19 -8.16 -6.98
CA PHE A 34 -7.26 -9.32 -6.09
C PHE A 34 -6.88 -10.60 -6.84
N ALA A 35 -7.40 -10.80 -8.05
CA ALA A 35 -7.04 -11.93 -8.91
C ALA A 35 -5.53 -11.98 -9.19
N PHE A 36 -4.87 -10.83 -9.36
CA PHE A 36 -3.41 -10.78 -9.46
C PHE A 36 -2.72 -11.34 -8.21
N VAL A 37 -3.18 -10.95 -7.01
CA VAL A 37 -2.65 -11.49 -5.74
C VAL A 37 -2.90 -12.99 -5.64
N GLU A 38 -4.10 -13.45 -5.98
CA GLU A 38 -4.44 -14.87 -6.05
C GLU A 38 -3.45 -15.64 -6.93
N HIS A 39 -3.22 -15.21 -8.17
CA HIS A 39 -2.29 -15.87 -9.10
C HIS A 39 -0.84 -15.86 -8.60
N VAL A 40 -0.40 -14.77 -7.94
CA VAL A 40 0.93 -14.72 -7.31
C VAL A 40 1.07 -15.77 -6.21
N PHE A 41 0.07 -15.90 -5.33
CA PHE A 41 0.08 -16.88 -4.24
C PHE A 41 -0.08 -18.32 -4.76
N ARG A 42 -0.88 -18.52 -5.80
CA ARG A 42 -1.06 -19.84 -6.45
C ARG A 42 0.14 -20.30 -7.27
N MET A 43 0.97 -19.37 -7.73
CA MET A 43 2.12 -19.67 -8.58
C MET A 43 1.76 -20.52 -9.82
N ASP A 44 0.53 -20.37 -10.33
CA ASP A 44 -0.04 -21.21 -11.40
C ASP A 44 0.50 -20.87 -12.80
N THR A 45 1.04 -19.66 -12.96
CA THR A 45 1.62 -19.16 -14.22
C THR A 45 3.15 -19.23 -14.28
N ILE A 46 3.82 -19.85 -13.29
CA ILE A 46 5.27 -20.04 -13.32
C ILE A 46 5.69 -21.15 -14.32
N PHE A 47 6.98 -21.20 -14.66
CA PHE A 47 7.54 -22.16 -15.62
C PHE A 47 7.09 -23.61 -15.39
N PRO A 48 6.75 -24.38 -16.45
CA PRO A 48 6.26 -25.75 -16.38
C PRO A 48 7.09 -26.73 -15.55
N ASP A 49 8.41 -26.55 -15.55
CA ASP A 49 9.42 -27.40 -14.91
C ASP A 49 9.88 -26.88 -13.54
N ALA A 50 9.27 -25.79 -13.04
CA ALA A 50 9.63 -25.21 -11.76
C ALA A 50 9.39 -26.19 -10.59
N THR A 51 10.46 -26.51 -9.86
CA THR A 51 10.43 -27.43 -8.71
C THR A 51 9.83 -26.81 -7.44
N ILE A 52 9.53 -25.51 -7.45
CA ILE A 52 9.09 -24.74 -6.29
C ILE A 52 7.56 -24.65 -6.13
N ARG A 53 6.76 -25.30 -6.99
CA ARG A 53 5.29 -25.26 -6.93
C ARG A 53 4.69 -25.76 -5.62
N TYR A 54 5.43 -26.55 -4.84
CA TYR A 54 5.00 -26.99 -3.51
C TYR A 54 4.81 -25.82 -2.51
N ARG A 55 5.26 -24.60 -2.84
CA ARG A 55 5.07 -23.37 -2.05
C ARG A 55 3.77 -22.64 -2.37
N ALA A 56 3.01 -23.09 -3.37
CA ALA A 56 1.74 -22.50 -3.74
C ALA A 56 0.76 -22.50 -2.56
N ILE A 57 0.01 -21.41 -2.43
CA ILE A 57 -0.97 -21.22 -1.36
C ILE A 57 -2.34 -21.16 -2.01
N ASP A 58 -3.08 -22.27 -1.96
CA ASP A 58 -4.44 -22.40 -2.49
C ASP A 58 -5.50 -22.19 -1.39
N VAL A 59 -5.35 -21.11 -0.63
CA VAL A 59 -6.17 -20.85 0.56
C VAL A 59 -6.77 -19.45 0.47
N PRO A 60 -8.07 -19.31 0.13
CA PRO A 60 -8.67 -18.01 -0.18
C PRO A 60 -8.48 -16.93 0.88
N TRP A 61 -8.65 -17.29 2.17
CA TRP A 61 -8.48 -16.34 3.26
C TRP A 61 -7.04 -15.84 3.40
N VAL A 62 -6.04 -16.59 2.93
CA VAL A 62 -4.62 -16.17 2.97
C VAL A 62 -4.34 -15.10 1.92
N TRP A 63 -4.97 -15.15 0.75
CA TRP A 63 -4.85 -14.09 -0.26
C TRP A 63 -5.41 -12.78 0.27
N THR A 64 -6.61 -12.82 0.86
CA THR A 64 -7.23 -11.68 1.53
C THR A 64 -6.36 -11.17 2.67
N ALA A 65 -5.81 -12.07 3.51
CA ALA A 65 -4.89 -11.70 4.57
C ALA A 65 -3.60 -11.07 4.05
N GLY A 66 -3.11 -11.47 2.86
CA GLY A 66 -1.97 -10.86 2.19
C GLY A 66 -2.24 -9.41 1.78
N VAL A 67 -3.39 -9.15 1.16
CA VAL A 67 -3.84 -7.79 0.80
C VAL A 67 -3.96 -6.91 2.04
N ILE A 68 -4.69 -7.38 3.04
CA ILE A 68 -4.90 -6.68 4.32
C ILE A 68 -3.55 -6.45 5.02
N GLY A 69 -2.69 -7.46 5.07
CA GLY A 69 -1.38 -7.38 5.71
C GLY A 69 -0.47 -6.33 5.06
N GLY A 70 -0.48 -6.25 3.72
CA GLY A 70 0.28 -5.22 2.98
C GLY A 70 -0.18 -3.80 3.34
N LEU A 71 -1.50 -3.56 3.32
CA LEU A 71 -2.08 -2.26 3.69
C LEU A 71 -1.85 -1.92 5.17
N ALA A 72 -1.99 -2.91 6.06
CA ALA A 72 -1.73 -2.77 7.49
C ALA A 72 -0.25 -2.44 7.79
N CYS A 73 0.69 -3.05 7.07
CA CYS A 73 2.11 -2.70 7.18
C CYS A 73 2.35 -1.22 6.81
N GLY A 74 1.73 -0.75 5.72
CA GLY A 74 1.78 0.66 5.33
C GLY A 74 1.22 1.56 6.43
N PHE A 75 0.03 1.21 6.97
CA PHE A 75 -0.61 1.94 8.05
C PHE A 75 0.29 2.05 9.29
N LEU A 76 0.85 0.91 9.74
CA LEU A 76 1.72 0.86 10.92
C LEU A 76 3.01 1.64 10.72
N LEU A 77 3.60 1.60 9.52
CA LEU A 77 4.79 2.39 9.20
C LEU A 77 4.54 3.88 9.42
N TRP A 78 3.45 4.42 8.88
CA TRP A 78 3.15 5.85 8.98
C TRP A 78 2.69 6.28 10.38
N GLN A 79 1.88 5.46 11.06
CA GLN A 79 1.44 5.73 12.43
C GLN A 79 2.58 5.62 13.45
N VAL A 80 3.38 4.55 13.40
CA VAL A 80 4.40 4.29 14.42
C VAL A 80 5.66 5.09 14.14
N ALA A 81 6.22 5.02 12.94
CA ALA A 81 7.52 5.63 12.65
C ALA A 81 7.43 7.16 12.59
N PHE A 82 6.44 7.70 11.88
CA PHE A 82 6.38 9.15 11.63
C PHE A 82 5.55 9.90 12.65
N MET A 83 4.37 9.40 13.02
CA MET A 83 3.50 10.11 13.97
C MET A 83 3.92 9.86 15.43
N SER A 84 4.16 8.62 15.83
CA SER A 84 4.47 8.30 17.24
C SER A 84 5.94 8.56 17.58
N ILE A 85 6.87 7.97 16.82
CA ILE A 85 8.31 8.15 17.06
C ILE A 85 8.76 9.54 16.59
N GLY A 86 8.50 9.89 15.33
CA GLY A 86 8.86 11.21 14.80
C GLY A 86 8.13 12.36 15.50
N GLY A 87 6.79 12.31 15.51
CA GLY A 87 5.93 13.32 16.13
C GLY A 87 6.17 13.47 17.62
N GLU A 88 5.85 12.44 18.40
CA GLU A 88 5.84 12.54 19.87
C GLU A 88 7.22 12.39 20.50
N TRP A 89 7.94 11.27 20.23
CA TRP A 89 9.21 11.00 20.91
C TRP A 89 10.30 12.01 20.55
N PHE A 90 10.44 12.34 19.27
CA PHE A 90 11.42 13.34 18.80
C PHE A 90 10.87 14.76 18.76
N GLY A 91 9.59 14.97 19.10
CA GLY A 91 9.00 16.31 19.16
C GLY A 91 8.98 17.04 17.81
N MET A 92 8.82 16.33 16.68
CA MET A 92 8.76 16.97 15.34
C MET A 92 7.73 18.11 15.28
N TRP A 93 6.65 18.03 16.06
CA TRP A 93 5.62 19.07 16.13
C TRP A 93 6.13 20.42 16.68
N GLN A 94 7.21 20.43 17.46
CA GLN A 94 7.81 21.67 17.99
C GLN A 94 8.60 22.44 16.94
N SER A 95 9.01 21.80 15.85
CA SER A 95 9.85 22.41 14.83
C SER A 95 9.02 23.13 13.78
N GLN A 96 9.09 24.46 13.70
CA GLN A 96 8.38 25.22 12.66
C GLN A 96 8.92 24.96 11.24
N THR A 97 10.16 24.46 11.12
CA THR A 97 10.82 24.22 9.83
C THR A 97 10.83 22.75 9.40
N TRP A 98 10.78 21.81 10.35
CA TRP A 98 10.87 20.37 10.10
C TRP A 98 9.68 19.60 10.71
N ASN A 99 8.48 20.16 10.61
CA ASN A 99 7.25 19.49 11.04
C ASN A 99 6.57 18.77 9.87
N GLY A 100 6.72 17.45 9.85
CA GLY A 100 6.07 16.56 8.89
C GLY A 100 4.78 15.91 9.40
N VAL A 101 4.31 16.24 10.62
CA VAL A 101 3.21 15.52 11.29
C VAL A 101 1.92 15.57 10.47
N ALA A 102 1.56 16.75 9.94
CA ALA A 102 0.38 16.90 9.09
C ALA A 102 0.48 16.10 7.78
N SER A 103 1.67 15.98 7.20
CA SER A 103 1.89 15.18 5.98
C SER A 103 1.78 13.69 6.28
N ALA A 104 2.36 13.22 7.38
CA ALA A 104 2.24 11.83 7.83
C ALA A 104 0.77 11.45 8.13
N ALA A 105 0.02 12.35 8.78
CA ALA A 105 -1.40 12.15 9.08
C ALA A 105 -2.26 11.96 7.81
N ARG A 106 -1.96 12.68 6.71
CA ARG A 106 -2.70 12.51 5.44
C ARG A 106 -2.50 11.12 4.85
N ILE A 107 -1.26 10.62 4.85
CA ILE A 107 -0.94 9.29 4.31
C ILE A 107 -1.55 8.21 5.21
N PHE A 108 -1.47 8.39 6.52
CA PHE A 108 -2.15 7.55 7.50
C PHE A 108 -3.67 7.44 7.23
N MET A 109 -4.35 8.58 7.05
CA MET A 109 -5.80 8.61 6.78
C MET A 109 -6.18 7.92 5.47
N MET A 110 -5.36 8.09 4.41
CA MET A 110 -5.59 7.39 3.15
C MET A 110 -5.46 5.87 3.31
N LEU A 111 -4.41 5.41 4.01
CA LEU A 111 -4.17 3.98 4.22
C LEU A 111 -5.25 3.31 5.07
N ILE A 112 -5.70 3.95 6.16
CA ILE A 112 -6.78 3.39 6.97
C ILE A 112 -8.11 3.38 6.22
N ALA A 113 -8.42 4.40 5.41
CA ALA A 113 -9.64 4.44 4.62
C ALA A 113 -9.68 3.31 3.58
N VAL A 114 -8.58 3.09 2.86
CA VAL A 114 -8.46 1.98 1.89
C VAL A 114 -8.50 0.63 2.61
N LEU A 115 -7.81 0.50 3.74
CA LEU A 115 -7.83 -0.73 4.54
C LEU A 115 -9.25 -1.07 5.01
N ILE A 116 -9.99 -0.09 5.50
CA ILE A 116 -11.40 -0.28 5.89
C ILE A 116 -12.20 -0.73 4.67
N PHE A 117 -12.13 0.01 3.56
CA PHE A 117 -12.87 -0.30 2.34
C PHE A 117 -12.62 -1.74 1.85
N VAL A 118 -11.36 -2.14 1.77
CA VAL A 118 -10.96 -3.49 1.31
C VAL A 118 -11.26 -4.58 2.33
N SER A 119 -11.37 -4.24 3.62
CA SER A 119 -11.72 -5.22 4.67
C SER A 119 -13.23 -5.44 4.79
N LEU A 120 -14.06 -4.64 4.11
CA LEU A 120 -15.50 -4.86 4.08
C LEU A 120 -15.81 -6.09 3.22
N PRO A 121 -16.73 -6.98 3.65
CA PRO A 121 -17.18 -8.08 2.80
C PRO A 121 -17.86 -7.55 1.54
N ASP A 122 -17.47 -8.07 0.38
CA ASP A 122 -18.21 -7.84 -0.86
C ASP A 122 -19.58 -8.55 -0.75
N SER A 123 -20.60 -7.83 -0.28
CA SER A 123 -21.98 -8.30 -0.38
C SER A 123 -22.40 -8.19 -1.86
N GLU A 124 -22.50 -9.35 -2.52
CA GLU A 124 -22.96 -9.57 -3.90
C GLU A 124 -21.91 -9.38 -5.02
N ILE A 125 -21.19 -10.46 -5.32
CA ILE A 125 -20.80 -10.80 -6.71
C ILE A 125 -21.25 -12.24 -7.00
N GLU A 126 -22.52 -12.53 -6.71
CA GLU A 126 -23.25 -13.67 -7.28
C GLU A 126 -24.42 -13.10 -8.08
N GLY A 127 -24.20 -12.89 -9.38
CA GLY A 127 -25.18 -12.44 -10.36
C GLY A 127 -24.71 -12.76 -11.77
#